data_AF-A8EYH4-F1
#
_entry.id   AF-A8EYH4-F1
#
_cell.length_a   1.000
_cell.length_b   1.000
_cell.length_c   1.000
_cell.angle_alpha   90.00
_cell.angle_beta   90.00
_cell.angle_gamma   90.00
#
_symmetry.space_group_name_H-M   'P 1'
#
loop_
_entity.id
_entity.type
_entity.pdbx_description
1 polymer ?
#
loop_
_entity_poly.entity_id
_entity_poly.type
_entity_poly.pdbx_seq_one_letter_code
_entity_poly.pdbx_strand_id
1 'polypeptide(L)' 'MWITKYRYKVLTYDIKKRVREIIAVVVEELNVKIENGVISSDHIHIFANIPPHIKVSEFVQKAKGRSSKKYKKNFQY' A
#
# COMPACT_ATOMS: atom_id res chain seq x y z
N MET A 1 5.72 -3.47 -6.55
CA MET A 1 6.36 -2.23 -6.06
C MET A 1 5.65 -1.03 -6.66
N TRP A 2 5.50 0.05 -5.92
CA TRP A 2 5.07 1.34 -6.46
C TRP A 2 5.75 2.51 -5.73
N ILE A 3 5.75 3.66 -6.39
CA ILE A 3 6.38 4.91 -5.91
C ILE A 3 5.32 5.97 -5.60
N THR A 4 5.70 6.97 -4.81
CA THR A 4 4.94 8.21 -4.64
C THR A 4 4.99 9.06 -5.91
N LYS A 5 4.02 9.97 -6.07
CA LYS A 5 4.02 10.90 -7.21
C LYS A 5 5.31 11.74 -7.17
N TYR A 6 6.02 11.79 -8.29
CA TYR A 6 7.32 12.47 -8.42
C TYR A 6 8.41 12.02 -7.42
N ARG A 7 8.28 10.82 -6.83
CA ARG A 7 9.19 10.32 -5.78
C ARG A 7 9.35 11.26 -4.58
N TYR A 8 8.33 12.05 -4.28
CA TYR A 8 8.34 12.87 -3.08
C TYR A 8 8.47 11.98 -1.84
N LYS A 9 9.36 12.38 -0.93
CA LYS A 9 9.68 11.67 0.31
C LYS A 9 8.60 11.89 1.39
N VAL A 10 7.33 11.69 1.03
CA VAL A 10 6.17 11.98 1.88
C VAL A 10 5.82 10.85 2.85
N LEU A 11 6.41 9.66 2.72
CA LEU A 11 6.12 8.54 3.61
C LEU A 11 6.90 8.70 4.93
N THR A 12 6.44 9.60 5.79
CA THR A 12 6.95 9.78 7.16
C THR A 12 6.53 8.62 8.07
N TYR A 13 7.08 8.52 9.28
CA TYR A 13 6.78 7.42 10.21
C TYR A 13 5.28 7.15 10.40
N ASP A 14 4.49 8.18 10.70
CA ASP A 14 3.04 8.05 10.92
C ASP A 14 2.29 7.63 9.65
N ILE A 15 2.70 8.17 8.50
CA ILE A 15 2.13 7.80 7.21
C ILE A 15 2.46 6.35 6.89
N LYS A 16 3.69 5.89 7.14
CA LYS A 16 4.07 4.48 6.96
C LYS A 16 3.21 3.57 7.83
N LYS A 17 2.99 3.91 9.11
CA LYS A 17 2.13 3.14 10.01
C LYS A 17 0.71 3.04 9.45
N ARG A 18 0.14 4.17 9.00
CA ARG A 18 -1.22 4.20 8.44
C ARG A 18 -1.33 3.41 7.14
N VAL A 19 -0.34 3.50 6.26
CA VAL A 19 -0.30 2.73 5.02
C VAL A 19 -0.26 1.22 5.31
N ARG A 20 0.50 0.77 6.31
CA ARG A 20 0.51 -0.64 6.73
C ARG A 20 -0.86 -1.12 7.18
N GLU A 21 -1.56 -0.34 8.01
CA GLU A 21 -2.92 -0.67 8.46
C GLU A 21 -3.89 -0.81 7.29
N ILE A 22 -3.81 0.09 6.30
CA ILE A 22 -4.67 0.04 5.12
C ILE A 22 -4.36 -1.20 4.27
N ILE A 23 -3.08 -1.52 4.08
CA ILE A 23 -2.67 -2.71 3.33
C ILE A 23 -3.15 -3.97 4.06
N ALA A 24 -3.04 -4.05 5.40
CA ALA A 24 -3.50 -5.20 6.18
C ALA A 24 -4.99 -5.49 5.93
N VAL A 25 -5.84 -4.46 5.96
CA VAL A 25 -7.27 -4.61 5.63
C VAL A 25 -7.48 -5.16 4.21
N VAL A 26 -6.72 -4.68 3.22
CA VAL A 26 -6.84 -5.17 1.83
C VAL A 26 -6.39 -6.62 1.70
N VAL A 27 -5.35 -7.01 2.44
CA VAL A 27 -4.81 -8.37 2.46
C VAL A 27 -5.84 -9.34 3.05
N GLU A 28 -6.48 -8.97 4.15
CA GLU A 28 -7.57 -9.74 4.77
C GLU A 28 -8.78 -9.88 3.83
N GLU A 29 -9.23 -8.78 3.22
CA GLU A 29 -10.37 -8.79 2.30
C GLU A 29 -10.16 -9.68 1.07
N LEU A 30 -8.94 -9.77 0.58
CA LEU A 30 -8.59 -10.52 -0.64
C LEU A 30 -8.00 -11.90 -0.34
N ASN A 31 -7.89 -12.29 0.93
CA ASN A 31 -7.21 -13.49 1.37
C ASN A 31 -5.80 -13.65 0.75
N VAL A 32 -5.07 -12.53 0.68
CA VAL A 32 -3.67 -12.49 0.23
C VAL A 32 -2.76 -12.75 1.42
N LYS A 33 -1.55 -13.25 1.21
CA LYS A 33 -0.53 -13.36 2.27
C LYS A 33 0.68 -12.51 1.90
N ILE A 34 1.08 -11.57 2.79
CA ILE A 34 2.33 -10.83 2.63
C ILE A 34 3.45 -11.62 3.30
N GLU A 35 4.48 -11.98 2.54
CA GLU A 35 5.67 -12.66 3.05
C GLU A 35 6.74 -11.65 3.51
N ASN A 36 6.87 -10.53 2.80
CA ASN A 36 7.77 -9.44 3.20
C ASN A 36 7.27 -8.08 2.66
N GLY A 37 7.62 -6.98 3.33
CA GLY A 37 7.24 -5.65 2.90
C GLY A 37 8.11 -4.55 3.49
N VAL A 38 8.51 -3.61 2.63
CA VAL A 38 9.31 -2.44 3.01
C VAL A 38 8.63 -1.18 2.54
N ILE A 39 8.51 -0.20 3.45
CA ILE A 39 8.04 1.14 3.13
C ILE A 39 9.21 2.12 3.34
N SER A 40 9.78 2.58 2.24
CA SER A 40 10.80 3.64 2.21
C SER A 40 10.14 5.02 2.27
N SER A 41 10.92 6.09 2.17
CA SER A 41 10.38 7.47 2.24
C SER A 41 9.57 7.87 1.00
N ASP A 42 9.81 7.25 -0.16
CA ASP A 42 9.17 7.58 -1.45
C ASP A 42 8.60 6.36 -2.20
N HIS A 43 8.75 5.14 -1.68
CA HIS A 43 8.30 3.93 -2.37
C HIS A 43 7.97 2.77 -1.43
N ILE A 44 7.19 1.82 -1.96
CA ILE A 44 6.70 0.65 -1.24
C ILE A 44 7.02 -0.61 -2.04
N HIS A 45 7.69 -1.57 -1.39
CA HIS A 45 7.90 -2.93 -1.86
C HIS A 45 7.03 -3.88 -1.04
N ILE A 46 6.32 -4.77 -1.75
CA ILE A 46 5.55 -5.86 -1.15
C ILE A 46 5.88 -7.12 -1.93
N PHE A 47 6.24 -8.16 -1.18
CA PHE A 47 6.36 -9.52 -1.65
C PHE A 47 5.22 -10.32 -1.03
N ALA A 48 4.31 -10.80 -1.87
CA ALA A 48 3.06 -11.42 -1.44
C ALA A 48 2.73 -12.64 -2.28
N ASN A 49 2.12 -13.63 -1.62
CA ASN A 49 1.46 -14.75 -2.24
C ASN A 49 -0.01 -14.39 -2.48
N ILE A 50 -0.40 -14.30 -3.74
CA ILE A 50 -1.75 -13.91 -4.17
C ILE A 50 -2.43 -15.16 -4.75
N PRO A 51 -3.63 -15.54 -4.27
CA PRO A 51 -4.37 -16.67 -4.82
C PRO A 51 -4.59 -16.52 -6.34
N PRO A 52 -4.53 -17.60 -7.13
CA PRO A 52 -4.52 -17.52 -8.60
C PRO A 52 -5.82 -16.97 -9.19
N HIS A 53 -6.94 -17.06 -8.47
CA HIS A 53 -8.23 -16.49 -8.89
C HIS A 53 -8.33 -14.98 -8.65
N ILE A 54 -7.44 -14.41 -7.82
CA ILE A 54 -7.38 -12.98 -7.55
C ILE A 54 -6.39 -12.35 -8.54
N LYS A 55 -6.85 -11.34 -9.26
CA LYS A 55 -5.98 -10.60 -10.19
C LYS A 55 -5.00 -9.76 -9.39
N VAL A 56 -3.71 -9.84 -9.74
CA VAL A 56 -2.67 -9.00 -9.12
C VAL A 56 -3.03 -7.51 -9.23
N SER A 57 -3.60 -7.09 -10.35
CA SER A 57 -4.06 -5.72 -10.57
C SER A 57 -5.15 -5.27 -9.60
N GLU A 58 -6.03 -6.18 -9.16
CA GLU A 58 -7.06 -5.88 -8.17
C GLU A 58 -6.45 -5.58 -6.80
N PHE A 59 -5.53 -6.45 -6.33
CA PHE A 59 -4.80 -6.21 -5.09
C PHE A 59 -4.05 -4.87 -5.12
N VAL A 60 -3.29 -4.61 -6.20
CA VAL A 60 -2.53 -3.38 -6.35
C VAL A 60 -3.46 -2.16 -6.41
N GLN A 61 -4.57 -2.23 -7.12
CA GLN A 61 -5.55 -1.14 -7.23
C GLN A 61 -6.16 -0.82 -5.87
N LYS A 62 -6.60 -1.81 -5.10
CA LYS A 62 -7.17 -1.60 -3.75
C LYS A 62 -6.12 -1.05 -2.78
N ALA A 63 -4.93 -1.64 -2.73
CA ALA A 63 -3.85 -1.22 -1.83
C ALA A 63 -3.39 0.22 -2.11
N LYS A 64 -3.07 0.53 -3.37
CA LYS A 64 -2.61 1.88 -3.79
C LYS A 64 -3.74 2.91 -3.73
N GLY A 65 -4.94 2.54 -4.19
CA GLY A 65 -6.08 3.45 -4.25
C GLY A 65 -6.54 3.89 -2.86
N ARG A 66 -6.71 2.95 -1.93
CA ARG A 66 -7.14 3.25 -0.55
C ARG A 66 -6.09 4.04 0.22
N SER A 67 -4.81 3.67 0.10
CA SER A 67 -3.72 4.40 0.76
C SER A 67 -3.59 5.83 0.25
N SER A 68 -3.69 6.05 -1.07
CA SER A 68 -3.65 7.40 -1.65
C SER A 68 -4.87 8.25 -1.27
N LYS A 69 -6.09 7.69 -1.34
CA LYS A 69 -7.32 8.42 -0.97
C LYS A 69 -7.32 8.86 0.49
N LYS A 70 -6.86 7.99 1.39
CA LYS A 70 -6.82 8.29 2.83
C LYS A 70 -5.71 9.27 3.18
N TYR A 71 -4.57 9.20 2.48
CA TYR A 71 -3.51 10.21 2.57
C TYR A 71 -4.04 11.61 2.24
N LYS A 72 -4.70 11.78 1.08
CA LYS A 72 -5.25 13.09 0.66
C LYS A 72 -6.30 13.66 1.63
N LYS A 73 -7.06 12.80 2.33
CA LYS A 73 -8.07 13.26 3.29
C LYS A 73 -7.45 13.79 4.58
N ASN A 74 -6.33 13.21 5.02
CA ASN A 74 -5.70 13.52 6.32
C ASN A 74 -4.52 14.49 6.21
N PHE A 75 -3.93 14.61 5.03
CA PHE A 75 -2.76 15.45 4.77
C PHE A 75 -3.08 16.31 3.55
N GLN A 76 -3.53 17.55 3.79
CA GLN A 76 -3.70 18.55 2.74
C GLN A 76 -2.31 19.09 2.36
N TYR A 77 -1.85 18.70 1.18
CA TYR A 77 -0.86 19.42 0.40
C TYR A 77 -1.49 19.77 -0.95
#